data_AF-A0A536DJ73-F1
#
_entry.id   AF-A0A536DJ73-F1
#
_cell.length_a   1.000
_cell.length_b   1.000
_cell.length_c   1.000
_cell.angle_alpha   90.00
_cell.angle_beta   90.00
_cell.angle_gamma   90.00
#
_symmetry.space_group_name_H-M   'P 1'
#
loop_
_entity.id
_entity.type
_entity.pdbx_description
1 polymer ?
#
loop_
_entity_poly.entity_id
_entity_poly.type
_entity_poly.pdbx_seq_one_letter_code
_entity_poly.pdbx_strand_id
1 'polypeptide(L)'
;MMINAPDNISDLTVVKLRGTDGFELWRANIDGSADTFTNQDFGQAIAVDGAGDAFAGGWTTNAQDDSDLTVVKLSPSGTVLWRTNVDGGAADRARAVAVDPAGNAVAAGDLGSGAAVVKLSGATGAQLWSKAIGSGSTAFGVAADSSGNVAAVGSTFHNQSFDDFLVVKLAGNNGHQAWQRELKGGGTGIEEARSVRIDGAGNVIAAGMTDNTGTNGDFTVAKFNGADGTDFSLPDSDIDGITDSADNCPTVSNTDQTNTDAALAGGGASVSGDGQGDACDPDDDNDMWSDAAEATIGTNGLDNCAGTPGTGGDAWPADVNSDSFSDISDVAFLTGNFGAAVPPAPARYDIAPDSPDGFVDITDVARMTSVFGQSCS
;
A
#
# COMPACT_ATOMS: atom_id res chain seq x y z
N MET A 1 -20.49 17.78 -33.63
CA MET A 1 -20.71 16.33 -33.81
C MET A 1 -21.92 15.99 -32.97
N MET A 2 -23.00 15.47 -33.55
CA MET A 2 -24.19 15.09 -32.78
C MET A 2 -23.82 13.88 -31.92
N ILE A 3 -24.14 13.96 -30.63
CA ILE A 3 -23.72 13.02 -29.58
C ILE A 3 -24.72 11.88 -29.39
N ASN A 4 -25.85 11.89 -30.13
CA ASN A 4 -27.02 11.02 -29.98
C ASN A 4 -27.69 10.83 -31.35
N ALA A 5 -27.13 10.00 -32.23
CA ALA A 5 -27.86 9.62 -33.44
C ALA A 5 -28.76 8.44 -33.07
N PRO A 6 -30.10 8.54 -33.23
CA PRO A 6 -30.97 7.41 -32.90
C PRO A 6 -30.71 6.26 -33.89
N ASP A 7 -29.95 5.27 -33.45
CA ASP A 7 -29.82 3.97 -34.09
C ASP A 7 -30.61 2.91 -33.29
N ASN A 8 -30.56 1.66 -33.76
CA ASN A 8 -31.25 0.53 -33.14
C ASN A 8 -30.28 -0.47 -32.48
N ILE A 9 -29.10 0.01 -32.10
CA ILE A 9 -28.01 -0.77 -31.55
C ILE A 9 -27.92 -0.50 -30.02
N SER A 10 -26.98 -1.13 -29.33
CA SER A 10 -26.86 -1.00 -27.87
C SER A 10 -26.01 0.23 -27.55
N ASP A 11 -26.57 1.14 -26.75
CA ASP A 11 -25.89 2.36 -26.28
C ASP A 11 -25.42 2.20 -24.84
N LEU A 12 -24.31 2.84 -24.47
CA LEU A 12 -24.00 3.10 -23.07
C LEU A 12 -25.07 4.04 -22.52
N THR A 13 -26.00 3.50 -21.74
CA THR A 13 -27.16 4.24 -21.28
C THR A 13 -27.14 4.47 -19.78
N VAL A 14 -27.31 5.73 -19.38
CA VAL A 14 -27.50 6.13 -17.98
C VAL A 14 -28.94 6.57 -17.79
N VAL A 15 -29.61 6.01 -16.79
CA VAL A 15 -31.01 6.32 -16.47
C VAL A 15 -31.12 6.69 -14.99
N LYS A 16 -31.76 7.83 -14.72
CA LYS A 16 -32.14 8.20 -13.34
C LYS A 16 -33.61 7.89 -13.12
N LEU A 17 -33.88 7.13 -12.08
CA LEU A 17 -35.22 6.78 -11.65
C LEU A 17 -35.57 7.54 -10.38
N ARG A 18 -36.85 7.89 -10.23
CA ARG A 18 -37.39 8.48 -9.00
C ARG A 18 -37.45 7.41 -7.92
N GLY A 19 -36.81 7.65 -6.78
CA GLY A 19 -36.68 6.64 -5.71
C GLY A 19 -38.00 6.16 -5.09
N THR A 20 -39.09 6.92 -5.21
CA THR A 20 -40.39 6.55 -4.60
C THR A 20 -41.17 5.50 -5.39
N ASP A 21 -40.98 5.44 -6.72
CA ASP A 21 -41.83 4.63 -7.60
C ASP A 21 -41.13 4.12 -8.87
N GLY A 22 -39.83 4.38 -9.04
CA GLY A 22 -39.06 3.93 -10.20
C GLY A 22 -39.36 4.69 -11.49
N PHE A 23 -40.11 5.79 -11.44
CA PHE A 23 -40.40 6.58 -12.64
C PHE A 23 -39.12 7.17 -13.24
N GLU A 24 -38.91 7.00 -14.56
CA GLU A 24 -37.75 7.58 -15.27
C GLU A 24 -37.80 9.11 -15.24
N LEU A 25 -36.83 9.72 -14.58
CA LEU A 25 -36.67 11.18 -14.51
C LEU A 25 -35.93 11.69 -15.74
N TRP A 26 -34.88 10.99 -16.15
CA TRP A 26 -34.13 11.27 -17.36
C TRP A 26 -33.35 10.05 -17.84
N ARG A 27 -32.96 10.10 -19.11
CA ARG A 27 -32.09 9.15 -19.79
C ARG A 27 -31.06 9.91 -20.62
N ALA A 28 -29.83 9.40 -20.59
CA ALA A 28 -28.76 9.83 -21.46
C ALA A 28 -28.17 8.58 -22.13
N ASN A 29 -28.21 8.57 -23.46
CA ASN A 29 -27.52 7.58 -24.27
C ASN A 29 -26.16 8.18 -24.66
N ILE A 30 -25.12 7.36 -24.65
CA ILE A 30 -23.74 7.78 -24.90
C ILE A 30 -23.20 6.88 -25.99
N ASP A 31 -23.09 7.46 -27.18
CA ASP A 31 -22.80 6.69 -28.37
C ASP A 31 -21.35 6.92 -28.83
N GLY A 32 -20.78 5.87 -29.42
CA GLY A 32 -19.52 5.88 -30.13
C GLY A 32 -19.56 6.74 -31.40
N SER A 33 -18.39 6.96 -32.00
CA SER A 33 -18.31 7.63 -33.31
C SER A 33 -18.48 6.67 -34.50
N ALA A 34 -18.48 5.36 -34.25
CA ALA A 34 -18.67 4.31 -35.25
C ALA A 34 -20.05 3.65 -35.16
N ASP A 35 -21.03 4.26 -35.80
CA ASP A 35 -22.36 3.67 -35.90
C ASP A 35 -22.45 2.82 -37.18
N THR A 36 -21.97 1.58 -37.09
CA THR A 36 -22.30 0.52 -38.06
C THR A 36 -22.99 -0.62 -37.31
N PHE A 37 -23.89 -1.35 -37.97
CA PHE A 37 -24.78 -2.38 -37.41
C PHE A 37 -24.13 -3.50 -36.55
N THR A 38 -22.81 -3.53 -36.40
CA THR A 38 -22.05 -4.49 -35.59
C THR A 38 -21.44 -3.90 -34.32
N ASN A 39 -21.50 -2.58 -34.14
CA ASN A 39 -20.77 -1.87 -33.09
C ASN A 39 -21.71 -1.59 -31.92
N GLN A 40 -21.35 -2.04 -30.73
CA GLN A 40 -22.17 -1.93 -29.54
C GLN A 40 -21.43 -1.17 -28.45
N ASP A 41 -22.13 -0.24 -27.83
CA ASP A 41 -21.67 0.52 -26.67
C ASP A 41 -22.39 0.00 -25.42
N PHE A 42 -21.65 -0.19 -24.33
CA PHE A 42 -22.22 -0.76 -23.11
C PHE A 42 -21.77 -0.01 -21.88
N GLY A 43 -22.71 0.25 -20.98
CA GLY A 43 -22.42 0.65 -19.60
C GLY A 43 -22.24 -0.58 -18.72
N GLN A 44 -21.20 -0.57 -17.89
CA GLN A 44 -20.92 -1.65 -16.93
C GLN A 44 -20.95 -1.19 -15.49
N ALA A 45 -20.62 0.07 -15.23
CA ALA A 45 -20.52 0.59 -13.88
C ALA A 45 -21.03 2.01 -13.77
N ILE A 46 -21.46 2.38 -12.57
CA ILE A 46 -21.88 3.73 -12.23
C ILE A 46 -21.51 4.07 -10.78
N ALA A 47 -21.05 5.28 -10.56
CA ALA A 47 -20.85 5.89 -9.24
C ALA A 47 -21.46 7.29 -9.22
N VAL A 48 -21.77 7.81 -8.03
CA VAL A 48 -22.37 9.14 -7.86
C VAL A 48 -21.60 9.89 -6.80
N ASP A 49 -21.27 11.15 -7.05
CA ASP A 49 -20.56 12.00 -6.10
C ASP A 49 -21.51 12.72 -5.12
N GLY A 50 -20.93 13.47 -4.17
CA GLY A 50 -21.70 14.23 -3.19
C GLY A 50 -22.53 15.39 -3.78
N ALA A 51 -22.23 15.84 -5.00
CA ALA A 51 -23.02 16.84 -5.72
C ALA A 51 -24.20 16.20 -6.49
N GLY A 52 -24.22 14.87 -6.59
CA GLY A 52 -25.21 14.10 -7.34
C GLY A 52 -24.85 13.94 -8.82
N ASP A 53 -23.62 14.24 -9.21
CA ASP A 53 -23.12 13.96 -10.56
C ASP A 53 -22.88 12.45 -10.69
N ALA A 54 -23.34 11.87 -11.80
CA ALA A 54 -23.17 10.46 -12.11
C ALA A 54 -21.92 10.24 -12.97
N PHE A 55 -21.09 9.27 -12.62
CA PHE A 55 -19.94 8.82 -13.37
C PHE A 55 -20.24 7.41 -13.86
N ALA A 56 -20.41 7.22 -15.16
CA ALA A 56 -20.64 5.90 -15.73
C ALA A 56 -19.43 5.43 -16.52
N GLY A 57 -19.10 4.15 -16.38
CA GLY A 57 -18.00 3.47 -17.03
C GLY A 57 -18.49 2.34 -17.92
N GLY A 58 -17.78 2.10 -19.01
CA GLY A 58 -18.08 1.04 -19.96
C GLY A 58 -17.12 1.07 -21.14
N TRP A 59 -17.65 0.79 -22.33
CA TRP A 59 -16.91 1.00 -23.57
C TRP A 59 -17.78 1.64 -24.64
N THR A 60 -17.12 2.32 -25.57
CA THR A 60 -17.73 2.81 -26.81
C THR A 60 -16.88 2.45 -28.01
N THR A 61 -17.50 2.23 -29.17
CA THR A 61 -16.80 1.85 -30.41
C THR A 61 -16.58 3.07 -31.31
N ASN A 62 -15.35 3.32 -31.75
CA ASN A 62 -14.99 4.49 -32.56
C ASN A 62 -14.53 4.12 -33.98
N ALA A 63 -14.72 5.04 -34.94
CA ALA A 63 -14.74 4.65 -36.36
C ALA A 63 -13.34 4.24 -36.80
N GLN A 64 -13.20 2.97 -37.21
CA GLN A 64 -11.96 2.31 -37.62
C GLN A 64 -11.12 1.69 -36.49
N ASP A 65 -11.65 1.58 -35.27
CA ASP A 65 -10.93 0.96 -34.15
C ASP A 65 -11.76 -0.11 -33.43
N ASP A 66 -11.14 -0.76 -32.44
CA ASP A 66 -11.84 -1.60 -31.47
C ASP A 66 -12.60 -0.76 -30.42
N SER A 67 -13.00 -1.39 -29.30
CA SER A 67 -13.79 -0.73 -28.26
C SER A 67 -12.86 0.03 -27.31
N ASP A 68 -13.18 1.28 -26.99
CA ASP A 68 -12.38 2.08 -26.05
C ASP A 68 -12.99 2.12 -24.66
N LEU A 69 -12.15 2.06 -23.63
CA LEU A 69 -12.56 2.31 -22.25
C LEU A 69 -13.17 3.70 -22.17
N THR A 70 -14.44 3.78 -21.78
CA THR A 70 -15.19 5.03 -21.77
C THR A 70 -15.67 5.36 -20.37
N VAL A 71 -15.40 6.59 -19.93
CA VAL A 71 -15.98 7.17 -18.72
C VAL A 71 -16.70 8.46 -19.07
N VAL A 72 -17.92 8.62 -18.57
CA VAL A 72 -18.76 9.80 -18.77
C VAL A 72 -19.19 10.35 -17.42
N LYS A 73 -19.15 11.68 -17.28
CA LYS A 73 -19.74 12.39 -16.14
C LYS A 73 -21.00 13.13 -16.58
N LEU A 74 -22.09 12.94 -15.85
CA LEU A 74 -23.38 13.60 -16.07
C LEU A 74 -23.79 14.39 -14.82
N SER A 75 -24.39 15.55 -15.03
CA SER A 75 -24.99 16.34 -13.95
C SER A 75 -26.20 15.62 -13.34
N PRO A 76 -26.75 16.10 -12.19
CA PRO A 76 -27.92 15.47 -11.57
C PRO A 76 -29.18 15.53 -12.44
N SER A 77 -29.19 16.41 -13.45
CA SER A 77 -30.24 16.58 -14.46
C SER A 77 -30.00 15.76 -15.74
N GLY A 78 -28.95 14.93 -15.80
CA GLY A 78 -28.65 14.09 -16.96
C GLY A 78 -27.89 14.79 -18.09
N THR A 79 -27.34 15.99 -17.84
CA THR A 79 -26.53 16.69 -18.83
C THR A 79 -25.11 16.13 -18.81
N VAL A 80 -24.60 15.66 -19.95
CA VAL A 80 -23.19 15.25 -20.07
C VAL A 80 -22.28 16.45 -19.81
N LEU A 81 -21.46 16.36 -18.77
CA LEU A 81 -20.47 17.37 -18.41
C LEU A 81 -19.16 17.13 -19.16
N TRP A 82 -18.73 15.88 -19.23
CA TRP A 82 -17.60 15.44 -20.06
C TRP A 82 -17.70 13.93 -20.34
N ARG A 83 -16.96 13.50 -21.35
CA ARG A 83 -16.70 12.10 -21.70
C ARG A 83 -15.22 11.98 -22.04
N THR A 84 -14.61 10.88 -21.59
CA THR A 84 -13.23 10.52 -21.91
C THR A 84 -13.21 9.08 -22.39
N ASN A 85 -12.59 8.88 -23.55
CA ASN A 85 -12.23 7.56 -24.06
C ASN A 85 -10.72 7.37 -23.80
N VAL A 86 -10.34 6.18 -23.36
CA VAL A 86 -8.95 5.78 -23.12
C VAL A 86 -8.70 4.55 -23.97
N ASP A 87 -7.73 4.66 -24.85
CA ASP A 87 -7.37 3.68 -25.87
C ASP A 87 -5.94 3.17 -25.58
N GLY A 88 -5.83 1.86 -25.41
CA GLY A 88 -4.62 1.08 -25.18
C GLY A 88 -4.13 0.31 -26.42
N GLY A 89 -4.79 0.48 -27.57
CA GLY A 89 -4.52 -0.18 -28.85
C GLY A 89 -5.09 -1.60 -28.95
N ALA A 90 -6.04 -1.95 -28.09
CA ALA A 90 -6.78 -3.21 -28.08
C ALA A 90 -8.21 -2.95 -27.55
N ALA A 91 -9.09 -3.95 -27.60
CA ALA A 91 -10.44 -3.80 -27.07
C ALA A 91 -10.44 -3.56 -25.55
N ASP A 92 -10.75 -2.33 -25.17
CA ASP A 92 -10.68 -1.77 -23.84
C ASP A 92 -12.07 -1.55 -23.23
N ARG A 93 -12.17 -1.64 -21.91
CA ARG A 93 -13.43 -1.43 -21.20
C ARG A 93 -13.25 -1.06 -19.75
N ALA A 94 -14.06 -0.12 -19.26
CA ALA A 94 -14.19 0.14 -17.83
C ALA A 94 -15.26 -0.79 -17.23
N ARG A 95 -14.84 -1.72 -16.38
CA ARG A 95 -15.71 -2.67 -15.67
C ARG A 95 -16.22 -2.12 -14.35
N ALA A 96 -15.45 -1.23 -13.73
CA ALA A 96 -15.80 -0.57 -12.49
C ALA A 96 -15.44 0.92 -12.54
N VAL A 97 -16.21 1.73 -11.81
CA VAL A 97 -15.92 3.14 -11.60
C VAL A 97 -16.23 3.52 -10.15
N ALA A 98 -15.37 4.32 -9.55
CA ALA A 98 -15.53 4.93 -8.24
C ALA A 98 -15.26 6.44 -8.34
N VAL A 99 -15.70 7.20 -7.33
CA VAL A 99 -15.40 8.63 -7.21
C VAL A 99 -14.56 8.84 -5.96
N ASP A 100 -13.43 9.52 -6.08
CA ASP A 100 -12.59 9.87 -4.95
C ASP A 100 -13.15 11.09 -4.16
N PRO A 101 -12.64 11.38 -2.96
CA PRO A 101 -13.11 12.53 -2.16
C PRO A 101 -12.89 13.90 -2.81
N ALA A 102 -12.00 14.00 -3.79
CA ALA A 102 -11.77 15.21 -4.58
C ALA A 102 -12.72 15.32 -5.79
N GLY A 103 -13.62 14.34 -5.99
CA GLY A 103 -14.58 14.30 -7.08
C GLY A 103 -14.02 13.74 -8.39
N ASN A 104 -12.84 13.11 -8.37
CA ASN A 104 -12.22 12.49 -9.55
C ASN A 104 -12.79 11.10 -9.80
N ALA A 105 -12.88 10.72 -11.08
CA ALA A 105 -13.27 9.37 -11.45
C ALA A 105 -12.06 8.44 -11.35
N VAL A 106 -12.27 7.26 -10.80
CA VAL A 106 -11.30 6.16 -10.82
C VAL A 106 -11.98 4.99 -11.51
N ALA A 107 -11.50 4.61 -12.69
CA ALA A 107 -12.03 3.48 -13.46
C ALA A 107 -11.04 2.32 -13.41
N ALA A 108 -11.56 1.10 -13.36
CA ALA A 108 -10.76 -0.11 -13.51
C ALA A 108 -11.40 -1.04 -14.55
N GLY A 109 -10.56 -1.74 -15.29
CA GLY A 109 -11.00 -2.68 -16.31
C GLY A 109 -9.84 -3.18 -17.17
N ASP A 110 -10.15 -3.45 -18.44
CA ASP A 110 -9.18 -3.93 -19.42
C ASP A 110 -8.66 -2.73 -20.23
N LEU A 111 -7.33 -2.60 -20.33
CA LEU A 111 -6.65 -1.60 -21.15
C LEU A 111 -5.42 -2.21 -21.83
N GLY A 112 -5.40 -2.22 -23.15
CA GLY A 112 -4.42 -2.93 -23.96
C GLY A 112 -4.51 -4.44 -23.75
N SER A 113 -3.41 -5.07 -23.33
CA SER A 113 -3.32 -6.51 -23.12
C SER A 113 -3.52 -6.96 -21.66
N GLY A 114 -4.02 -6.10 -20.77
CA GLY A 114 -4.14 -6.45 -19.37
C GLY A 114 -5.05 -5.55 -18.54
N ALA A 115 -4.99 -5.76 -17.23
CA ALA A 115 -5.78 -5.05 -16.24
C ALA A 115 -5.17 -3.69 -15.94
N ALA A 116 -6.00 -2.65 -15.87
CA ALA A 116 -5.54 -1.31 -15.56
C ALA A 116 -6.51 -0.55 -14.66
N VAL A 117 -5.95 0.48 -14.01
CA VAL A 117 -6.68 1.51 -13.28
C VAL A 117 -6.33 2.86 -13.91
N VAL A 118 -7.35 3.65 -14.22
CA VAL A 118 -7.21 4.99 -14.78
C VAL A 118 -7.91 5.99 -13.86
N LYS A 119 -7.21 7.08 -13.51
CA LYS A 119 -7.79 8.19 -12.75
C LYS A 119 -7.97 9.39 -13.65
N LEU A 120 -9.18 9.95 -13.65
CA LEU A 120 -9.59 11.07 -14.49
C LEU A 120 -10.06 12.24 -13.62
N SER A 121 -9.68 13.46 -14.01
CA SER A 121 -10.09 14.71 -13.38
C SER A 121 -11.61 14.82 -13.34
N GLY A 122 -12.17 15.03 -12.14
CA GLY A 122 -13.61 15.25 -11.96
C GLY A 122 -14.15 16.48 -12.69
N ALA A 123 -13.30 17.49 -12.85
CA ALA A 123 -13.67 18.78 -13.44
C ALA A 123 -13.62 18.77 -14.98
N THR A 124 -12.70 18.02 -15.58
CA THR A 124 -12.40 18.11 -17.02
C THR A 124 -12.42 16.77 -17.75
N GLY A 125 -12.44 15.65 -17.04
CA GLY A 125 -12.26 14.32 -17.63
C GLY A 125 -10.83 14.01 -18.06
N ALA A 126 -9.88 14.94 -17.91
CA ALA A 126 -8.49 14.73 -18.30
C ALA A 126 -7.84 13.61 -17.47
N GLN A 127 -7.08 12.72 -18.10
CA GLN A 127 -6.36 11.67 -17.41
C GLN A 127 -5.30 12.26 -16.48
N LEU A 128 -5.39 11.93 -15.19
CA LEU A 128 -4.41 12.28 -14.17
C LEU A 128 -3.27 11.26 -14.13
N TRP A 129 -3.62 9.97 -14.16
CA TRP A 129 -2.67 8.87 -14.30
C TRP A 129 -3.37 7.61 -14.80
N SER A 130 -2.58 6.67 -15.32
CA SER A 130 -2.99 5.31 -15.67
C SER A 130 -1.94 4.33 -15.16
N LYS A 131 -2.38 3.19 -14.64
CA LYS A 131 -1.52 2.17 -14.04
C LYS A 131 -1.99 0.78 -14.48
N ALA A 132 -1.11 0.04 -15.16
CA ALA A 132 -1.28 -1.39 -15.36
C ALA A 132 -1.08 -2.13 -14.03
N ILE A 133 -1.98 -3.07 -13.73
CA ILE A 133 -2.01 -3.85 -12.48
C ILE A 133 -1.93 -5.37 -12.71
N GLY A 134 -1.83 -5.82 -13.96
CA GLY A 134 -1.55 -7.22 -14.32
C GLY A 134 -1.54 -7.44 -15.83
N SER A 135 -0.67 -8.34 -16.33
CA SER A 135 -0.61 -8.72 -17.75
C SER A 135 -1.56 -9.89 -18.05
N GLY A 136 -2.30 -9.87 -19.15
CA GLY A 136 -3.28 -10.93 -19.48
C GLY A 136 -4.41 -11.07 -18.45
N SER A 137 -4.55 -10.06 -17.60
CA SER A 137 -5.38 -10.01 -16.40
C SER A 137 -6.64 -9.17 -16.65
N THR A 138 -7.66 -9.30 -15.81
CA THR A 138 -8.85 -8.42 -15.85
C THR A 138 -9.08 -7.77 -14.48
N ALA A 139 -9.31 -6.46 -14.46
CA ALA A 139 -9.75 -5.75 -13.26
C ALA A 139 -11.29 -5.68 -13.21
N PHE A 140 -11.90 -6.14 -12.12
CA PHE A 140 -13.35 -6.20 -11.95
C PHE A 140 -13.91 -5.14 -11.01
N GLY A 141 -13.11 -4.64 -10.07
CA GLY A 141 -13.58 -3.74 -9.02
C GLY A 141 -12.57 -2.65 -8.67
N VAL A 142 -13.07 -1.50 -8.23
CA VAL A 142 -12.26 -0.38 -7.75
C VAL A 142 -12.97 0.39 -6.64
N ALA A 143 -12.19 0.90 -5.68
CA ALA A 143 -12.65 1.77 -4.60
C ALA A 143 -11.58 2.82 -4.29
N ALA A 144 -12.00 3.97 -3.77
CA ALA A 144 -11.11 5.02 -3.27
C ALA A 144 -11.39 5.29 -1.78
N ASP A 145 -10.33 5.55 -1.01
CA ASP A 145 -10.44 5.91 0.41
C ASP A 145 -10.55 7.42 0.63
N SER A 146 -10.73 7.83 1.89
CA SER A 146 -10.86 9.24 2.28
C SER A 146 -9.63 10.10 1.98
N SER A 147 -8.47 9.47 1.78
CA SER A 147 -7.22 10.13 1.37
C SER A 147 -7.04 10.14 -0.16
N GLY A 148 -7.98 9.53 -0.89
CA GLY A 148 -7.97 9.43 -2.35
C GLY A 148 -7.08 8.31 -2.90
N ASN A 149 -6.50 7.47 -2.05
CA ASN A 149 -5.78 6.28 -2.49
C ASN A 149 -6.77 5.22 -2.96
N VAL A 150 -6.33 4.37 -3.87
CA VAL A 150 -7.19 3.46 -4.62
C VAL A 150 -6.91 2.02 -4.24
N ALA A 151 -7.94 1.20 -4.15
CA ALA A 151 -7.82 -0.25 -4.17
C ALA A 151 -8.51 -0.78 -5.43
N ALA A 152 -7.88 -1.71 -6.13
CA ALA A 152 -8.42 -2.38 -7.30
C ALA A 152 -8.31 -3.89 -7.14
N VAL A 153 -9.25 -4.61 -7.73
CA VAL A 153 -9.34 -6.07 -7.64
C VAL A 153 -9.62 -6.69 -8.99
N GLY A 154 -9.13 -7.91 -9.19
CA GLY A 154 -9.21 -8.61 -10.47
C GLY A 154 -8.80 -10.07 -10.40
N SER A 155 -8.36 -10.57 -11.55
CA SER A 155 -7.58 -11.81 -11.65
C SER A 155 -6.22 -11.56 -12.29
N THR A 156 -5.21 -12.36 -11.97
CA THR A 156 -3.89 -12.36 -12.63
C THR A 156 -3.64 -13.61 -13.46
N PHE A 157 -3.08 -13.47 -14.67
CA PHE A 157 -2.72 -14.61 -15.52
C PHE A 157 -1.22 -14.93 -15.44
N HIS A 158 -0.86 -16.04 -14.82
CA HIS A 158 0.52 -16.53 -14.77
C HIS A 158 0.73 -17.73 -15.69
N ASN A 159 1.09 -17.50 -16.95
CA ASN A 159 1.71 -18.41 -17.94
C ASN A 159 1.53 -19.96 -17.82
N GLN A 160 0.34 -20.44 -17.40
CA GLN A 160 -0.18 -21.83 -17.27
C GLN A 160 -0.77 -22.18 -15.89
N SER A 161 -0.65 -21.31 -14.89
CA SER A 161 -1.53 -21.28 -13.72
C SER A 161 -2.86 -20.66 -14.12
N PHE A 162 -3.93 -21.14 -13.50
CA PHE A 162 -5.22 -20.47 -13.56
C PHE A 162 -5.10 -19.08 -12.92
N ASP A 163 -6.07 -18.23 -13.25
CA ASP A 163 -6.20 -16.87 -12.77
C ASP A 163 -6.10 -16.80 -11.24
N ASP A 164 -5.23 -15.98 -10.65
CA ASP A 164 -5.15 -15.81 -9.18
C ASP A 164 -5.98 -14.59 -8.70
N PHE A 165 -6.51 -14.62 -7.46
CA PHE A 165 -7.35 -13.55 -6.88
C PHE A 165 -6.49 -12.31 -6.61
N LEU A 166 -6.60 -11.27 -7.45
CA LEU A 166 -5.75 -10.09 -7.36
C LEU A 166 -6.35 -8.99 -6.48
N VAL A 167 -5.55 -8.43 -5.57
CA VAL A 167 -5.83 -7.20 -4.82
C VAL A 167 -4.64 -6.26 -4.89
N VAL A 168 -4.86 -5.01 -5.29
CA VAL A 168 -3.81 -3.99 -5.43
C VAL A 168 -4.20 -2.71 -4.73
N LYS A 169 -3.27 -2.10 -3.98
CA LYS A 169 -3.39 -0.75 -3.43
C LYS A 169 -2.48 0.22 -4.18
N LEU A 170 -3.04 1.34 -4.61
CA LEU A 170 -2.35 2.40 -5.35
C LEU A 170 -2.45 3.74 -4.61
N ALA A 171 -1.36 4.51 -4.63
CA ALA A 171 -1.30 5.88 -4.15
C ALA A 171 -2.17 6.80 -5.02
N GLY A 172 -3.01 7.61 -4.38
CA GLY A 172 -4.04 8.39 -5.07
C GLY A 172 -3.52 9.50 -5.99
N ASN A 173 -2.33 10.03 -5.68
CA ASN A 173 -1.70 11.18 -6.33
C ASN A 173 -0.99 10.83 -7.64
N ASN A 174 -0.46 9.62 -7.78
CA ASN A 174 0.37 9.24 -8.93
C ASN A 174 0.15 7.80 -9.42
N GLY A 175 -0.72 7.02 -8.77
CA GLY A 175 -0.96 5.61 -9.11
C GLY A 175 0.21 4.68 -8.77
N HIS A 176 1.16 5.12 -7.94
CA HIS A 176 2.25 4.27 -7.46
C HIS A 176 1.67 3.10 -6.65
N GLN A 177 2.14 1.88 -6.92
CA GLN A 177 1.67 0.70 -6.20
C GLN A 177 2.27 0.68 -4.80
N ALA A 178 1.40 0.75 -3.78
CA ALA A 178 1.83 0.61 -2.39
C ALA A 178 2.12 -0.87 -2.10
N TRP A 179 1.18 -1.74 -2.44
CA TRP A 179 1.32 -3.19 -2.30
C TRP A 179 0.36 -3.91 -3.25
N GLN A 180 0.63 -5.21 -3.45
CA GLN A 180 -0.21 -6.14 -4.19
C GLN A 180 -0.22 -7.48 -3.44
N ARG A 181 -1.36 -8.16 -3.47
CA ARG A 181 -1.56 -9.51 -2.95
C ARG A 181 -2.34 -10.35 -3.95
N GLU A 182 -1.98 -11.62 -3.99
CA GLU A 182 -2.64 -12.65 -4.78
C GLU A 182 -3.07 -13.75 -3.81
N LEU A 183 -4.36 -14.11 -3.83
CA LEU A 183 -4.85 -15.25 -3.06
C LEU A 183 -5.07 -16.44 -3.99
N LYS A 184 -4.68 -17.60 -3.49
CA LYS A 184 -4.81 -18.86 -4.19
C LYS A 184 -5.54 -19.88 -3.32
N GLY A 185 -6.53 -20.55 -3.89
CA GLY A 185 -7.17 -21.67 -3.22
C GLY A 185 -6.32 -22.94 -3.33
N GLY A 186 -6.70 -23.99 -2.61
CA GLY A 186 -5.97 -25.28 -2.68
C GLY A 186 -6.17 -26.06 -3.99
N GLY A 187 -7.08 -25.60 -4.85
CA GLY A 187 -7.49 -26.26 -6.08
C GLY A 187 -6.64 -25.90 -7.30
N THR A 188 -7.23 -26.10 -8.47
CA THR A 188 -6.61 -25.78 -9.78
C THR A 188 -7.64 -25.08 -10.67
N GLY A 189 -8.56 -24.33 -10.09
CA GLY A 189 -9.56 -23.56 -10.81
C GLY A 189 -9.15 -22.09 -10.88
N ILE A 190 -10.07 -21.26 -11.35
CA ILE A 190 -9.88 -19.81 -11.42
C ILE A 190 -10.19 -19.21 -10.06
N GLU A 191 -9.28 -18.37 -9.58
CA GLU A 191 -9.48 -17.44 -8.49
C GLU A 191 -9.70 -16.02 -9.05
N GLU A 192 -10.76 -15.34 -8.61
CA GLU A 192 -11.06 -13.99 -9.09
C GLU A 192 -11.64 -13.11 -7.99
N ALA A 193 -11.10 -11.91 -7.87
CA ALA A 193 -11.61 -10.88 -6.98
C ALA A 193 -12.54 -9.95 -7.77
N ARG A 194 -13.82 -9.86 -7.37
CA ARG A 194 -14.85 -9.13 -8.14
C ARG A 194 -15.31 -7.84 -7.51
N SER A 195 -15.23 -7.72 -6.19
CA SER A 195 -15.71 -6.55 -5.45
C SER A 195 -14.68 -6.12 -4.43
N VAL A 196 -14.55 -4.81 -4.25
CA VAL A 196 -13.63 -4.22 -3.27
C VAL A 196 -14.28 -3.06 -2.54
N ARG A 197 -14.00 -2.93 -1.25
CA ARG A 197 -14.32 -1.78 -0.41
C ARG A 197 -13.11 -1.45 0.46
N ILE A 198 -13.04 -0.20 0.91
CA ILE A 198 -12.03 0.24 1.86
C ILE A 198 -12.76 0.70 3.12
N ASP A 199 -12.35 0.23 4.30
CA ASP A 199 -12.94 0.66 5.56
C ASP A 199 -12.41 2.03 6.02
N GLY A 200 -12.95 2.55 7.12
CA GLY A 200 -12.56 3.86 7.66
C GLY A 200 -11.12 3.94 8.17
N ALA A 201 -10.45 2.80 8.36
CA ALA A 201 -9.04 2.74 8.74
C ALA A 201 -8.11 2.58 7.51
N GLY A 202 -8.67 2.50 6.30
CA GLY A 202 -7.90 2.32 5.07
C GLY A 202 -7.66 0.87 4.67
N ASN A 203 -8.20 -0.11 5.42
CA ASN A 203 -8.04 -1.53 5.11
C ASN A 203 -8.89 -1.93 3.92
N VAL A 204 -8.35 -2.80 3.07
CA VAL A 204 -9.00 -3.25 1.85
C VAL A 204 -9.76 -4.54 2.11
N ILE A 205 -11.06 -4.55 1.86
CA ILE A 205 -11.89 -5.75 1.88
C ILE A 205 -12.18 -6.14 0.44
N ALA A 206 -11.72 -7.31 0.03
CA ALA A 206 -11.94 -7.87 -1.29
C ALA A 206 -12.84 -9.11 -1.21
N ALA A 207 -13.74 -9.26 -2.17
CA ALA A 207 -14.65 -10.40 -2.25
C ALA A 207 -14.72 -10.96 -3.67
N GLY A 208 -14.85 -12.28 -3.77
CA GLY A 208 -14.83 -13.00 -5.05
C GLY A 208 -14.90 -14.51 -4.85
N MET A 209 -14.15 -15.25 -5.66
CA MET A 209 -14.12 -16.71 -5.66
C MET A 209 -12.69 -17.24 -5.59
N THR A 210 -12.48 -18.32 -4.85
CA THR A 210 -11.25 -19.12 -4.93
C THR A 210 -11.56 -20.60 -5.15
N ASP A 211 -10.78 -21.32 -5.96
CA ASP A 211 -10.98 -22.75 -6.16
C ASP A 211 -10.25 -23.57 -5.10
N ASN A 212 -10.99 -24.35 -4.31
CA ASN A 212 -10.43 -25.14 -3.22
C ASN A 212 -10.56 -26.64 -3.48
N THR A 213 -9.57 -27.41 -3.01
CA THR A 213 -9.56 -28.87 -3.16
C THR A 213 -10.81 -29.48 -2.53
N GLY A 214 -11.63 -30.15 -3.34
CA GLY A 214 -12.80 -30.89 -2.88
C GLY A 214 -14.10 -30.08 -2.79
N THR A 215 -14.04 -28.76 -2.87
CA THR A 215 -15.22 -27.86 -2.89
C THR A 215 -15.37 -27.07 -4.19
N ASN A 216 -14.34 -27.04 -5.05
CA ASN A 216 -14.25 -26.22 -6.25
C ASN A 216 -14.32 -24.72 -5.89
N GLY A 217 -14.92 -23.88 -6.74
CA GLY A 217 -15.08 -22.45 -6.50
C GLY A 217 -15.93 -22.13 -5.28
N ASP A 218 -15.30 -21.59 -4.25
CA ASP A 218 -15.92 -21.10 -3.02
C ASP A 218 -16.01 -19.57 -3.00
N PHE A 219 -17.02 -19.03 -2.31
CA PHE A 219 -17.10 -17.60 -2.07
C PHE A 219 -16.06 -17.18 -1.02
N THR A 220 -15.21 -16.22 -1.39
CA THR A 220 -14.07 -15.78 -0.57
C THR A 220 -14.18 -14.29 -0.28
N VAL A 221 -13.92 -13.92 0.97
CA VAL A 221 -13.76 -12.54 1.42
C VAL A 221 -12.48 -12.46 2.22
N ALA A 222 -11.58 -11.57 1.82
CA ALA A 222 -10.32 -11.32 2.51
C ALA A 222 -10.24 -9.84 2.89
N LYS A 223 -9.56 -9.57 4.01
CA LYS A 223 -9.32 -8.21 4.51
C LYS A 223 -7.83 -8.00 4.65
N PHE A 224 -7.31 -6.96 4.01
CA PHE A 224 -5.90 -6.60 4.02
C PHE A 224 -5.68 -5.29 4.75
N ASN A 225 -4.59 -5.20 5.50
CA ASN A 225 -4.12 -3.97 6.09
C ASN A 225 -3.83 -2.93 5.00
N GLY A 226 -4.36 -1.72 5.20
CA GLY A 226 -4.22 -0.63 4.24
C GLY A 226 -2.77 -0.18 4.02
N ALA A 227 -1.92 -0.31 5.05
CA ALA A 227 -0.55 0.18 5.04
C ALA A 227 0.41 -0.74 4.25
N ASP A 228 0.39 -2.04 4.56
CA ASP A 228 1.40 -3.01 4.10
C ASP A 228 0.82 -4.17 3.28
N GLY A 229 -0.51 -4.34 3.27
CA GLY A 229 -1.19 -5.44 2.58
C GLY A 229 -1.16 -6.77 3.33
N THR A 230 -0.81 -6.81 4.62
CA THR A 230 -0.92 -8.01 5.47
C THR A 230 -2.37 -8.51 5.48
N ASP A 231 -2.56 -9.82 5.33
CA ASP A 231 -3.89 -10.43 5.26
C ASP A 231 -4.39 -10.77 6.67
N PHE A 232 -5.37 -10.01 7.17
CA PHE A 232 -5.98 -10.27 8.48
C PHE A 232 -6.73 -11.60 8.58
N SER A 233 -6.95 -12.29 7.46
CA SER A 233 -7.59 -13.60 7.44
C SER A 233 -6.60 -14.76 7.57
N LEU A 234 -5.29 -14.49 7.45
CA LEU A 234 -4.25 -15.47 7.70
C LEU A 234 -3.80 -15.39 9.17
N PRO A 235 -3.61 -16.54 9.85
CA PRO A 235 -3.02 -16.57 11.19
C PRO A 235 -1.52 -16.22 11.25
N ASP A 236 -0.88 -16.01 10.09
CA ASP A 236 0.54 -15.77 9.85
C ASP A 236 0.61 -14.72 8.74
N SER A 237 0.92 -13.48 9.12
CA SER A 237 0.76 -12.26 8.32
C SER A 237 1.93 -11.99 7.39
N ASP A 238 3.13 -12.50 7.70
CA ASP A 238 4.34 -12.35 6.87
C ASP A 238 4.80 -13.64 6.18
N ILE A 239 4.13 -14.76 6.47
CA ILE A 239 4.28 -16.06 5.80
C ILE A 239 5.69 -16.64 6.04
N ASP A 240 6.26 -16.39 7.21
CA ASP A 240 7.53 -16.98 7.61
C ASP A 240 7.37 -18.39 8.23
N GLY A 241 6.14 -18.79 8.56
CA GLY A 241 5.79 -20.07 9.15
C GLY A 241 5.55 -20.02 10.66
N ILE A 242 5.64 -18.85 11.29
CA ILE A 242 5.22 -18.57 12.66
C ILE A 242 3.89 -17.82 12.64
N THR A 243 2.94 -18.23 13.47
CA THR A 243 1.65 -17.53 13.54
C THR A 243 1.79 -16.21 14.30
N ASP A 244 1.07 -15.15 13.91
CA ASP A 244 1.07 -13.82 14.56
C ASP A 244 0.95 -13.87 16.09
N SER A 245 0.24 -14.87 16.63
CA SER A 245 0.06 -15.03 18.09
C SER A 245 1.30 -15.56 18.84
N ALA A 246 2.26 -16.11 18.10
CA ALA A 246 3.50 -16.68 18.58
C ALA A 246 4.72 -15.98 17.97
N ASP A 247 4.49 -14.93 17.17
CA ASP A 247 5.49 -14.21 16.40
C ASP A 247 5.88 -12.92 17.12
N ASN A 248 7.18 -12.73 17.39
CA ASN A 248 7.72 -11.50 17.95
C ASN A 248 7.94 -10.39 16.91
N CYS A 249 7.79 -10.68 15.61
CA CYS A 249 7.68 -9.71 14.53
C CYS A 249 6.58 -10.08 13.52
N PRO A 250 5.28 -9.98 13.88
CA PRO A 250 4.13 -10.46 13.06
C PRO A 250 4.00 -9.92 11.63
N THR A 251 4.83 -8.97 11.22
CA THR A 251 4.80 -8.36 9.89
C THR A 251 6.16 -8.37 9.19
N VAL A 252 7.20 -8.93 9.82
CA VAL A 252 8.57 -8.94 9.31
C VAL A 252 9.17 -10.32 9.52
N SER A 253 9.26 -11.07 8.41
CA SER A 253 9.70 -12.47 8.41
C SER A 253 10.98 -12.70 9.22
N ASN A 254 10.87 -13.49 10.28
CA ASN A 254 11.94 -13.82 11.22
C ASN A 254 11.76 -15.21 11.84
N THR A 255 11.96 -16.23 11.01
CA THR A 255 11.76 -17.65 11.39
C THR A 255 12.57 -18.14 12.59
N ASP A 256 13.61 -17.40 13.00
CA ASP A 256 14.45 -17.68 14.15
C ASP A 256 13.90 -17.12 15.47
N GLN A 257 12.98 -16.14 15.39
CA GLN A 257 12.34 -15.48 16.52
C GLN A 257 13.37 -14.92 17.51
N THR A 258 14.50 -14.44 16.98
CA THR A 258 15.55 -13.84 17.81
C THR A 258 15.00 -12.55 18.43
N ASN A 259 15.30 -12.36 19.71
CA ASN A 259 15.01 -11.18 20.50
C ASN A 259 16.20 -11.05 21.49
N THR A 260 17.06 -10.08 21.22
CA THR A 260 18.34 -9.90 21.90
C THR A 260 18.16 -9.23 23.26
N ASP A 261 17.32 -8.21 23.35
CA ASP A 261 17.07 -7.44 24.56
C ASP A 261 16.38 -8.26 25.67
N ALA A 262 15.38 -9.09 25.35
CA ALA A 262 14.77 -10.00 26.32
C ALA A 262 15.69 -11.18 26.64
N ALA A 263 16.58 -11.59 25.72
CA ALA A 263 17.64 -12.55 26.04
C ALA A 263 18.65 -11.97 27.04
N LEU A 264 19.08 -10.72 26.86
CA LEU A 264 19.96 -9.98 27.78
C LEU A 264 19.27 -9.78 29.15
N ALA A 265 18.02 -9.33 29.16
CA ALA A 265 17.22 -9.18 30.39
C ALA A 265 17.06 -10.54 31.12
N GLY A 266 16.77 -11.60 30.39
CA GLY A 266 16.69 -12.97 30.92
C GLY A 266 18.02 -13.51 31.43
N GLY A 267 19.13 -13.04 30.86
CA GLY A 267 20.50 -13.29 31.30
C GLY A 267 20.91 -12.48 32.54
N GLY A 268 20.12 -11.49 32.94
CA GLY A 268 20.35 -10.63 34.10
C GLY A 268 21.01 -9.28 33.79
N ALA A 269 21.00 -8.84 32.53
CA ALA A 269 21.41 -7.48 32.15
C ALA A 269 20.40 -6.49 32.74
N SER A 270 20.84 -5.27 33.01
CA SER A 270 19.96 -4.19 33.45
C SER A 270 19.28 -3.48 32.26
N VAL A 271 18.85 -4.25 31.26
CA VAL A 271 18.06 -3.79 30.10
C VAL A 271 16.58 -4.01 30.35
N SER A 272 15.74 -3.18 29.72
CA SER A 272 14.29 -3.34 29.76
C SER A 272 13.81 -4.15 28.56
N GLY A 273 14.18 -5.43 28.50
CA GLY A 273 13.81 -6.31 27.38
C GLY A 273 12.29 -6.33 27.13
N ASP A 274 11.90 -6.18 25.88
CA ASP A 274 10.52 -6.10 25.43
C ASP A 274 10.08 -7.40 24.69
N GLY A 275 9.04 -7.32 23.87
CA GLY A 275 8.50 -8.47 23.15
C GLY A 275 8.70 -8.42 21.62
N GLN A 276 9.38 -7.39 21.10
CA GLN A 276 9.67 -7.22 19.69
C GLN A 276 10.94 -7.99 19.34
N GLY A 277 10.97 -8.67 18.19
CA GLY A 277 12.19 -9.35 17.74
C GLY A 277 13.15 -8.42 17.01
N ASP A 278 14.40 -8.85 16.90
CA ASP A 278 15.50 -8.12 16.23
C ASP A 278 15.18 -7.72 14.78
N ALA A 279 14.25 -8.42 14.13
CA ALA A 279 13.84 -8.11 12.76
C ALA A 279 12.97 -6.85 12.65
N CYS A 280 12.28 -6.46 13.72
CA CYS A 280 11.32 -5.36 13.76
C CYS A 280 11.58 -4.34 14.88
N ASP A 281 12.54 -4.61 15.74
CA ASP A 281 13.10 -3.67 16.70
C ASP A 281 14.38 -3.01 16.11
N PRO A 282 14.52 -1.68 16.12
CA PRO A 282 15.75 -1.03 15.71
C PRO A 282 16.81 -0.88 16.82
N ASP A 283 16.51 -1.21 18.08
CA ASP A 283 17.40 -1.08 19.26
C ASP A 283 17.43 -2.44 19.99
N ASP A 284 18.27 -3.36 19.48
CA ASP A 284 18.22 -4.79 19.82
C ASP A 284 18.75 -5.11 21.23
N ASP A 285 19.44 -4.18 21.89
CA ASP A 285 19.91 -4.34 23.26
C ASP A 285 19.27 -3.36 24.27
N ASN A 286 18.37 -2.50 23.79
CA ASN A 286 17.59 -1.54 24.57
C ASN A 286 18.46 -0.59 25.41
N ASP A 287 19.64 -0.22 24.89
CA ASP A 287 20.56 0.73 25.52
C ASP A 287 20.25 2.21 25.20
N MET A 288 19.21 2.44 24.38
CA MET A 288 18.72 3.70 23.84
C MET A 288 19.42 4.18 22.57
N TRP A 289 20.27 3.40 21.91
CA TRP A 289 20.80 3.68 20.58
C TRP A 289 20.36 2.62 19.59
N SER A 290 19.95 3.03 18.38
CA SER A 290 19.65 2.04 17.35
C SER A 290 20.92 1.35 16.85
N ASP A 291 20.77 0.11 16.41
CA ASP A 291 21.81 -0.68 15.72
C ASP A 291 22.50 0.11 14.59
N ALA A 292 21.71 0.93 13.89
CA ALA A 292 22.20 1.76 12.79
C ALA A 292 23.09 2.92 13.26
N ALA A 293 22.73 3.56 14.38
CA ALA A 293 23.58 4.56 15.02
C ALA A 293 24.86 3.92 15.51
N GLU A 294 24.76 2.78 16.17
CA GLU A 294 25.88 2.06 16.75
C GLU A 294 26.88 1.53 15.71
N ALA A 295 26.38 1.02 14.58
CA ALA A 295 27.23 0.67 13.45
C ALA A 295 28.06 1.86 12.94
N THR A 296 27.53 3.09 13.07
CA THR A 296 28.22 4.32 12.68
C THR A 296 29.21 4.77 13.76
N ILE A 297 28.81 4.72 15.04
CA ILE A 297 29.60 5.09 16.22
C ILE A 297 30.79 4.13 16.39
N GLY A 298 30.61 2.86 16.01
CA GLY A 298 31.57 1.78 16.16
C GLY A 298 31.38 0.96 17.44
N THR A 299 30.16 0.92 17.96
CA THR A 299 29.73 0.10 19.11
C THR A 299 29.07 -1.21 18.65
N ASN A 300 28.59 -2.04 19.58
CA ASN A 300 27.97 -3.32 19.27
C ASN A 300 26.51 -3.31 19.72
N GLY A 301 25.57 -3.03 18.81
CA GLY A 301 24.14 -2.94 19.14
C GLY A 301 23.41 -4.25 19.39
N LEU A 302 24.15 -5.30 19.75
CA LEU A 302 23.58 -6.55 20.25
C LEU A 302 24.00 -6.77 21.71
N ASP A 303 24.52 -5.74 22.38
CA ASP A 303 25.09 -5.83 23.71
C ASP A 303 25.09 -4.47 24.41
N ASN A 304 24.19 -4.31 25.37
CA ASN A 304 24.08 -3.05 26.11
C ASN A 304 25.31 -2.78 27.00
N CYS A 305 26.13 -3.81 27.27
CA CYS A 305 27.27 -3.66 28.16
C CYS A 305 28.48 -4.58 27.94
N ALA A 306 29.67 -4.02 28.13
CA ALA A 306 30.91 -4.79 28.15
C ALA A 306 30.99 -5.74 29.36
N GLY A 307 30.73 -7.04 29.18
CA GLY A 307 30.90 -7.99 30.29
C GLY A 307 29.98 -9.19 30.21
N THR A 308 29.42 -9.64 31.34
CA THR A 308 28.40 -10.70 31.37
C THR A 308 27.23 -10.25 32.23
N PRO A 309 25.98 -10.33 31.74
CA PRO A 309 25.58 -10.83 30.42
C PRO A 309 25.93 -9.82 29.32
N GLY A 310 26.67 -10.32 28.32
CA GLY A 310 27.36 -9.58 27.28
C GLY A 310 28.48 -10.48 26.71
N THR A 311 28.98 -10.21 25.51
CA THR A 311 30.02 -11.07 24.90
C THR A 311 31.43 -10.47 24.98
N GLY A 312 31.54 -9.30 25.62
CA GLY A 312 32.78 -8.53 25.78
C GLY A 312 33.06 -7.69 24.54
N GLY A 313 33.45 -6.44 24.74
CA GLY A 313 33.61 -5.47 23.65
C GLY A 313 33.39 -4.05 24.12
N ASP A 314 33.29 -3.13 23.16
CA ASP A 314 33.05 -1.70 23.37
C ASP A 314 31.60 -1.40 22.97
N ALA A 315 30.68 -1.69 23.89
CA ALA A 315 29.29 -1.98 23.59
C ALA A 315 28.37 -0.76 23.77
N TRP A 316 28.52 0.00 24.86
CA TRP A 316 27.66 1.14 25.15
C TRP A 316 28.21 2.45 24.54
N PRO A 317 27.46 3.18 23.70
CA PRO A 317 27.89 4.47 23.13
C PRO A 317 28.22 5.54 24.18
N ALA A 318 27.58 5.49 25.35
CA ALA A 318 27.77 6.48 26.41
C ALA A 318 29.05 6.28 27.26
N ASP A 319 29.67 5.10 27.17
CA ASP A 319 30.91 4.75 27.84
C ASP A 319 32.08 4.89 26.84
N VAL A 320 32.48 6.14 26.61
CA VAL A 320 33.47 6.48 25.59
C VAL A 320 34.88 6.03 26.00
N ASN A 321 35.13 5.92 27.30
CA ASN A 321 36.43 5.56 27.86
C ASN A 321 36.54 4.07 28.27
N SER A 322 35.45 3.31 28.15
CA SER A 322 35.30 1.89 28.51
C SER A 322 35.54 1.57 29.99
N ASP A 323 35.07 2.42 30.91
CA ASP A 323 35.15 2.22 32.37
C ASP A 323 33.83 1.74 33.01
N SER A 324 32.83 1.45 32.18
CA SER A 324 31.50 0.96 32.53
C SER A 324 30.62 1.99 33.23
N PHE A 325 30.95 3.28 33.19
CA PHE A 325 30.19 4.32 33.87
C PHE A 325 30.15 5.63 33.08
N SER A 326 28.96 6.08 32.69
CA SER A 326 28.83 7.36 31.96
C SER A 326 29.00 8.53 32.91
N ASP A 327 30.11 9.26 32.82
CA ASP A 327 30.38 10.42 33.65
C ASP A 327 31.06 11.60 32.94
N ILE A 328 31.66 12.49 33.73
CA ILE A 328 32.27 13.72 33.20
C ILE A 328 33.52 13.43 32.38
N SER A 329 34.16 12.29 32.60
CA SER A 329 35.33 11.85 31.87
C SER A 329 34.97 11.45 30.43
N ASP A 330 33.80 10.86 30.19
CA ASP A 330 33.28 10.60 28.85
C ASP A 330 32.92 11.91 28.15
N VAL A 331 32.21 12.81 28.83
CA VAL A 331 31.80 14.11 28.27
C VAL A 331 33.01 14.96 27.91
N ALA A 332 34.14 14.80 28.62
CA ALA A 332 35.38 15.49 28.32
C ALA A 332 35.95 15.14 26.93
N PHE A 333 35.73 13.92 26.43
CA PHE A 333 36.17 13.52 25.08
C PHE A 333 35.37 14.21 23.99
N LEU A 334 34.04 14.26 24.13
CA LEU A 334 33.15 14.95 23.19
C LEU A 334 33.44 16.46 23.19
N THR A 335 33.46 17.08 24.37
CA THR A 335 33.71 18.53 24.49
C THR A 335 35.12 18.92 24.03
N GLY A 336 36.10 18.02 24.12
CA GLY A 336 37.44 18.19 23.55
C GLY A 336 37.47 18.22 22.02
N ASN A 337 36.45 17.66 21.35
CA ASN A 337 36.32 17.60 19.90
C ASN A 337 35.12 18.42 19.36
N PHE A 338 34.47 19.22 20.22
CA PHE A 338 33.27 19.97 19.85
C PHE A 338 33.47 20.85 18.61
N GLY A 339 32.56 20.74 17.66
CA GLY A 339 32.58 21.40 16.36
C GLY A 339 33.48 20.73 15.31
N ALA A 340 34.09 19.59 15.61
CA ALA A 340 34.87 18.83 14.63
C ALA A 340 33.95 17.98 13.75
N ALA A 341 34.30 17.88 12.47
CA ALA A 341 33.71 16.88 11.58
C ALA A 341 34.27 15.49 11.93
N VAL A 342 33.45 14.47 11.69
CA VAL A 342 33.77 13.05 11.77
C VAL A 342 33.81 12.54 10.33
N PRO A 343 35.00 12.37 9.71
CA PRO A 343 36.38 12.55 10.22
C PRO A 343 36.92 14.01 10.17
N PRO A 344 37.99 14.36 10.93
CA PRO A 344 38.98 13.48 11.57
C PRO A 344 38.70 13.10 13.02
N ALA A 345 37.65 13.64 13.66
CA ALA A 345 37.25 13.15 14.97
C ALA A 345 36.83 11.67 14.88
N PRO A 346 37.10 10.85 15.90
CA PRO A 346 36.58 9.48 16.00
C PRO A 346 35.06 9.43 15.91
N ALA A 347 34.52 8.42 15.23
CA ALA A 347 33.08 8.21 15.13
C ALA A 347 32.41 7.97 16.49
N ARG A 348 33.15 7.43 17.47
CA ARG A 348 32.72 7.26 18.85
C ARG A 348 32.30 8.57 19.57
N TYR A 349 32.57 9.74 18.99
CA TYR A 349 32.19 11.03 19.58
C TYR A 349 30.94 11.66 18.94
N ASP A 350 30.40 11.05 17.87
CA ASP A 350 29.21 11.47 17.13
C ASP A 350 28.12 10.41 17.39
N ILE A 351 27.49 10.52 18.55
CA ILE A 351 26.54 9.56 19.14
C ILE A 351 25.09 10.02 19.00
N ALA A 352 24.85 11.21 18.47
CA ALA A 352 23.54 11.78 18.25
C ALA A 352 23.53 12.66 16.99
N PRO A 353 22.38 12.80 16.30
CA PRO A 353 21.11 12.13 16.54
C PRO A 353 21.17 10.63 16.20
N ASP A 354 20.05 9.94 16.39
CA ASP A 354 19.90 8.58 15.86
C ASP A 354 19.91 8.64 14.32
N SER A 355 20.86 7.94 13.69
CA SER A 355 21.59 8.39 12.48
C SER A 355 22.55 9.58 12.73
N PRO A 356 23.79 9.32 13.19
CA PRO A 356 24.81 10.33 13.47
C PRO A 356 25.05 11.29 12.29
N ASP A 357 25.26 12.57 12.58
CA ASP A 357 25.22 13.64 11.57
C ASP A 357 26.58 14.02 10.96
N GLY A 358 27.64 13.37 11.43
CA GLY A 358 29.02 13.59 10.99
C GLY A 358 29.73 14.73 11.71
N PHE A 359 29.19 15.24 12.82
CA PHE A 359 29.82 16.28 13.64
C PHE A 359 29.71 15.97 15.12
N VAL A 360 30.78 16.27 15.87
CA VAL A 360 30.69 16.31 17.33
C VAL A 360 30.10 17.65 17.74
N ASP A 361 28.85 17.65 18.20
CA ASP A 361 28.09 18.87 18.43
C ASP A 361 27.31 18.85 19.76
N ILE A 362 26.33 19.76 19.90
CA ILE A 362 25.59 19.90 21.15
C ILE A 362 24.61 18.75 21.38
N THR A 363 24.17 18.07 20.32
CA THR A 363 23.27 16.94 20.40
C THR A 363 23.97 15.72 21.01
N ASP A 364 25.24 15.49 20.68
CA ASP A 364 26.06 14.43 21.30
C ASP A 364 26.22 14.65 22.80
N VAL A 365 26.65 15.86 23.16
CA VAL A 365 26.85 16.22 24.57
C VAL A 365 25.54 16.13 25.33
N ALA A 366 24.44 16.59 24.74
CA ALA A 366 23.11 16.49 25.34
C ALA A 366 22.69 15.03 25.55
N ARG A 367 22.93 14.14 24.56
CA ARG A 367 22.59 12.72 24.66
C ARG A 367 23.39 12.03 25.77
N MET A 368 24.70 12.29 25.87
CA MET A 368 25.51 11.79 26.99
C MET A 368 25.02 12.29 28.36
N THR A 369 24.62 13.56 28.47
CA THR A 369 24.08 14.05 29.75
C THR A 369 22.76 13.40 30.15
N SER A 370 22.04 12.79 29.22
CA SER A 370 20.77 12.10 29.53
C SER A 370 20.95 10.80 30.29
N VAL A 371 22.12 10.15 30.12
CA VAL A 371 22.51 8.91 30.81
C VAL A 371 23.63 9.12 31.84
N PHE A 372 23.92 10.38 32.18
CA PHE A 372 24.97 10.72 33.14
C PHE A 372 24.74 10.10 34.52
N GLY A 373 25.77 9.46 35.06
CA GLY A 373 25.74 8.78 36.35
C GLY A 373 25.11 7.38 36.29
N GLN A 374 24.84 6.86 35.10
CA GLN A 374 24.41 5.48 34.90
C GLN A 374 25.63 4.57 34.72
N SER A 375 25.54 3.38 35.31
CA SER A 375 26.47 2.30 35.03
C SER A 375 25.94 1.42 33.93
N CYS A 376 26.84 1.00 33.06
CA CYS A 376 26.67 -0.15 32.19
C CYS A 376 26.45 -1.38 33.09
N SER A 377 25.25 -1.98 33.10
CA SER A 377 24.91 -3.07 34.03
C SER A 377 23.83 -4.00 33.52
#